data_AF-A0A9J6DSA6-F1
#
_entry.id   AF-A0A9J6DSA6-F1
#
_cell.length_a   1.000
_cell.length_b   1.000
_cell.length_c   1.000
_cell.angle_alpha   90.00
_cell.angle_beta   90.00
_cell.angle_gamma   90.00
#
_symmetry.space_group_name_H-M   'P 1'
#
loop_
_entity.id
_entity.type
_entity.pdbx_description
1 polymer ?
#
loop_
_entity_poly.entity_id
_entity_poly.type
_entity_poly.pdbx_seq_one_letter_code
_entity_poly.pdbx_strand_id
1 'polypeptide(L)'
;MQAQAAGFQPTGKRHFSHVRRLANGTVCNTIAVITFGARGDGRDWMPDPDHNFLSWSFALGVIGAFCTYVAAVLFAVDSRRMARKLNEQEHQQQAFGMNPTHTMGVPPQTRA
;
A
#
# COMPACT_ATOMS: atom_id res chain seq x y z
N MET A 1 6.43 31.86 -13.16
CA MET A 1 6.92 30.52 -13.49
C MET A 1 7.34 29.84 -12.19
N GLN A 2 6.43 29.11 -11.53
CA GLN A 2 6.74 28.43 -10.27
C GLN A 2 7.20 27.00 -10.59
N ALA A 3 8.48 26.74 -10.34
CA ALA A 3 9.07 25.42 -10.47
C ALA A 3 8.51 24.49 -9.39
N GLN A 4 7.77 23.49 -9.83
CA GLN A 4 7.19 22.45 -8.98
C GLN A 4 8.33 21.56 -8.50
N ALA A 5 8.78 21.79 -7.27
CA ALA A 5 9.73 20.91 -6.58
C ALA A 5 9.05 19.56 -6.36
N ALA A 6 9.24 18.65 -7.31
CA ALA A 6 8.91 17.24 -7.17
C ALA A 6 9.83 16.68 -6.08
N GLY A 7 9.36 16.76 -4.83
CA GLY A 7 10.04 16.20 -3.68
C GLY A 7 10.35 14.73 -3.95
N PHE A 8 11.64 14.40 -4.01
CA PHE A 8 12.14 13.04 -4.04
C PHE A 8 11.69 12.35 -2.74
N GLN A 9 10.54 11.70 -2.80
CA GLN A 9 10.02 10.90 -1.71
C GLN A 9 10.83 9.60 -1.66
N PRO A 10 11.44 9.24 -0.51
CA PRO A 10 12.15 7.98 -0.37
C PRO A 10 11.19 6.83 -0.73
N THR A 11 11.68 5.89 -1.54
CA THR A 11 10.90 4.79 -2.14
C THR A 11 10.04 4.03 -1.13
N GLY A 12 10.48 3.91 0.12
CA GLY A 12 9.71 3.32 1.23
C GLY A 12 8.41 4.06 1.59
N LYS A 13 8.39 5.40 1.53
CA LYS A 13 7.18 6.20 1.86
C LYS A 13 6.09 6.08 0.79
N ARG A 14 6.47 5.85 -0.47
CA ARG A 14 5.51 5.68 -1.56
C ARG A 14 4.74 4.37 -1.43
N HIS A 15 5.38 3.26 -1.05
CA HIS A 15 4.72 1.96 -0.89
C HIS A 15 3.65 1.94 0.22
N PHE A 16 3.96 2.51 1.39
CA PHE A 16 2.96 2.65 2.46
C PHE A 16 1.76 3.51 2.05
N SER A 17 1.96 4.48 1.15
CA SER A 17 0.87 5.32 0.63
C SER A 17 -0.11 4.55 -0.27
N HIS A 18 0.33 3.49 -0.95
CA HIS A 18 -0.53 2.64 -1.79
C HIS A 18 -1.32 1.65 -0.94
N VAL A 19 -0.70 1.04 0.06
CA VAL A 19 -1.38 0.14 1.01
C VAL A 19 -2.49 0.88 1.76
N ARG A 20 -2.24 2.12 2.21
CA ARG A 20 -3.25 2.96 2.86
C ARG A 20 -4.43 3.30 1.93
N ARG A 21 -4.17 3.48 0.63
CA ARG A 21 -5.22 3.75 -0.37
C ARG A 21 -6.07 2.52 -0.65
N LEU A 22 -5.47 1.33 -0.70
CA LEU A 22 -6.20 0.07 -0.89
C LEU A 22 -7.11 -0.24 0.31
N ALA A 23 -6.62 -0.01 1.54
CA ALA A 23 -7.42 -0.21 2.75
C ALA A 23 -8.73 0.59 2.75
N ASN A 24 -8.68 1.88 2.37
CA ASN A 24 -9.88 2.71 2.26
C ASN A 24 -10.84 2.19 1.18
N GLY A 25 -10.32 1.77 0.04
CA GLY A 25 -11.12 1.21 -1.05
C GLY A 25 -11.86 -0.07 -0.65
N THR A 26 -11.20 -0.97 0.10
CA THR A 26 -11.82 -2.21 0.58
C THR A 26 -12.96 -1.93 1.55
N VAL A 27 -12.79 -1.00 2.51
CA VAL A 27 -13.84 -0.66 3.48
C VAL A 27 -15.09 -0.10 2.79
N CYS A 28 -14.91 0.83 1.86
CA CYS A 28 -16.04 1.40 1.11
C CYS A 28 -16.79 0.32 0.31
N ASN A 29 -16.06 -0.61 -0.33
CA ASN A 29 -16.66 -1.67 -1.11
C ASN A 29 -17.42 -2.68 -0.23
N THR A 30 -16.86 -3.05 0.92
CA THR A 30 -17.52 -3.94 1.88
C THR A 30 -18.82 -3.33 2.40
N ILE A 31 -18.83 -2.04 2.75
CA ILE A 31 -20.04 -1.34 3.19
C ILE A 31 -21.10 -1.32 2.08
N ALA A 32 -20.70 -1.07 0.83
CA ALA A 32 -21.62 -1.07 -0.31
C ALA A 32 -22.28 -2.45 -0.52
N VAL A 33 -21.50 -3.53 -0.55
CA VAL A 33 -22.01 -4.90 -0.75
C VAL A 33 -22.92 -5.33 0.41
N ILE A 34 -22.53 -5.06 1.66
CA ILE A 34 -23.34 -5.42 2.83
C ILE A 34 -24.65 -4.63 2.86
N THR A 35 -24.61 -3.33 2.57
CA THR A 35 -25.81 -2.49 2.62
C THR A 35 -26.81 -2.90 1.54
N PHE A 36 -26.35 -3.10 0.31
CA PHE A 36 -27.22 -3.57 -0.78
C PHE A 36 -27.70 -5.01 -0.59
N GLY A 37 -26.85 -5.90 -0.07
CA GLY A 37 -27.22 -7.30 0.19
C GLY A 37 -28.20 -7.47 1.36
N ALA A 38 -28.03 -6.70 2.44
CA ALA A 38 -28.86 -6.83 3.64
C ALA A 38 -30.14 -5.98 3.61
N ARG A 39 -30.16 -4.85 2.90
CA ARG A 39 -31.30 -3.92 2.85
C ARG A 39 -31.95 -3.82 1.46
N GLY A 40 -31.52 -4.63 0.49
CA GLY A 40 -32.08 -4.64 -0.86
C GLY A 40 -33.59 -4.94 -0.90
N ASP A 41 -34.07 -5.70 0.09
CA ASP A 41 -35.46 -6.18 0.22
C ASP A 41 -36.27 -5.40 1.30
N GLY A 42 -35.67 -4.38 1.93
CA GLY A 42 -36.29 -3.63 3.02
C GLY A 42 -37.22 -2.53 2.50
N ARG A 43 -38.53 -2.66 2.73
CA ARG A 43 -39.54 -1.63 2.42
C ARG A 43 -39.33 -0.30 3.15
N ASP A 44 -38.49 -0.31 4.19
CA ASP A 44 -38.13 0.86 4.99
C ASP A 44 -37.02 1.71 4.35
N TRP A 45 -36.33 1.19 3.35
CA TRP A 45 -35.14 1.80 2.74
C TRP A 45 -35.32 2.18 1.27
N MET A 46 -36.16 1.46 0.52
CA MET A 46 -36.42 1.72 -0.90
C MET A 46 -37.94 1.79 -1.17
N PRO A 47 -38.44 2.84 -1.85
CA PRO A 47 -39.82 2.85 -2.37
C PRO A 47 -39.95 1.80 -3.49
N ASP A 48 -40.99 0.97 -3.43
CA ASP A 48 -41.27 -0.19 -4.31
C ASP A 48 -40.19 -1.32 -4.30
N PRO A 49 -39.94 -1.97 -3.15
CA PRO A 49 -38.95 -3.06 -3.05
C PRO A 49 -39.34 -4.31 -3.84
N ASP A 50 -40.63 -4.54 -4.10
CA ASP A 50 -41.16 -5.72 -4.78
C ASP A 50 -40.67 -5.85 -6.24
N HIS A 51 -40.14 -4.77 -6.83
CA HIS A 51 -39.56 -4.75 -8.17
C HIS A 51 -38.02 -4.61 -8.18
N ASN A 52 -37.37 -4.59 -7.00
CA ASN A 52 -35.93 -4.39 -6.88
C ASN A 52 -35.17 -5.73 -6.93
N PHE A 53 -34.97 -6.25 -8.14
CA PHE A 53 -34.15 -7.45 -8.33
C PHE A 53 -32.66 -7.09 -8.32
N LEU A 54 -31.87 -7.87 -7.58
CA LEU A 54 -30.41 -7.76 -7.60
C LEU A 54 -29.90 -7.97 -9.03
N SER A 55 -29.39 -6.90 -9.64
CA SER A 55 -28.95 -6.89 -11.02
C SER A 55 -27.55 -7.49 -11.19
N TRP A 56 -27.16 -7.76 -12.44
CA TRP A 56 -25.81 -8.18 -12.78
C TRP A 56 -24.73 -7.22 -12.30
N SER A 57 -25.01 -5.91 -12.22
CA SER A 57 -24.08 -4.93 -11.68
C SER A 57 -23.78 -5.17 -10.20
N PHE A 58 -24.75 -5.64 -9.42
CA PHE A 58 -24.52 -6.01 -8.02
C PHE A 58 -23.61 -7.25 -7.92
N ALA A 59 -23.85 -8.27 -8.76
CA ALA A 59 -22.99 -9.45 -8.83
C ALA A 59 -21.54 -9.08 -9.19
N LEU A 60 -21.35 -8.20 -10.18
CA LEU A 60 -20.03 -7.67 -10.55
C LEU A 60 -19.40 -6.86 -9.40
N GLY A 61 -20.20 -6.12 -8.62
CA GLY A 61 -19.75 -5.43 -7.42
C GLY A 61 -19.19 -6.38 -6.36
N VAL A 62 -19.87 -7.51 -6.11
CA VAL A 62 -19.44 -8.54 -5.16
C VAL A 62 -18.12 -9.20 -5.63
N ILE A 63 -18.03 -9.54 -6.92
CA ILE A 63 -16.80 -10.08 -7.52
C ILE A 63 -15.65 -9.07 -7.41
N GLY A 64 -15.93 -7.79 -7.70
CA GLY A 64 -14.98 -6.70 -7.51
C GLY A 64 -14.49 -6.60 -6.06
N ALA A 65 -15.38 -6.73 -5.08
CA ALA A 65 -15.03 -6.74 -3.65
C ALA A 65 -14.08 -7.89 -3.29
N PHE A 66 -14.36 -9.09 -3.79
CA PHE A 66 -13.48 -10.23 -3.59
C PHE A 66 -12.08 -10.00 -4.20
N CYS A 67 -12.00 -9.54 -5.44
CA CYS A 67 -10.73 -9.20 -6.10
C CYS A 67 -9.95 -8.12 -5.35
N THR A 68 -10.64 -7.10 -4.84
CA THR A 68 -10.02 -6.01 -4.07
C THR A 68 -9.46 -6.53 -2.73
N TYR A 69 -10.15 -7.48 -2.09
CA TYR A 69 -9.69 -8.11 -0.85
C TYR A 69 -8.41 -8.93 -1.07
N VAL A 70 -8.39 -9.75 -2.13
CA VAL A 70 -7.20 -10.52 -2.51
C VAL A 70 -6.02 -9.59 -2.82
N ALA A 71 -6.25 -8.53 -3.60
CA ALA A 71 -5.23 -7.54 -3.93
C ALA A 71 -4.69 -6.83 -2.67
N ALA A 72 -5.56 -6.47 -1.72
CA ALA A 72 -5.16 -5.84 -0.47
C ALA A 72 -4.27 -6.76 0.38
N VAL A 73 -4.59 -8.05 0.48
CA VAL A 73 -3.77 -9.04 1.22
C VAL A 73 -2.40 -9.20 0.56
N LEU A 74 -2.33 -9.34 -0.76
CA LEU A 74 -1.07 -9.48 -1.49
C LEU A 74 -0.17 -8.24 -1.30
N PHE A 75 -0.73 -7.04 -1.48
CA PHE A 75 0.01 -5.80 -1.25
C PHE A 75 0.45 -5.62 0.22
N ALA A 76 -0.34 -6.09 1.18
CA ALA A 76 0.05 -6.07 2.59
C ALA A 76 1.24 -7.00 2.87
N VAL A 77 1.28 -8.18 2.26
CA VAL A 77 2.40 -9.11 2.39
C VAL A 77 3.66 -8.55 1.71
N ASP A 78 3.53 -8.04 0.48
CA ASP A 78 4.68 -7.49 -0.25
C ASP A 78 5.23 -6.23 0.41
N SER A 79 4.37 -5.36 0.94
CA SER A 79 4.84 -4.18 1.69
C SER A 79 5.63 -4.57 2.95
N ARG A 80 5.21 -5.62 3.68
CA ARG A 80 5.96 -6.16 4.82
C ARG A 80 7.30 -6.77 4.41
N ARG A 81 7.34 -7.52 3.31
CA ARG A 81 8.59 -8.10 2.79
C ARG A 81 9.59 -7.01 2.39
N MET A 82 9.12 -5.95 1.74
CA MET A 82 9.98 -4.85 1.32
C MET A 82 10.44 -3.98 2.50
N ALA A 83 9.59 -3.79 3.52
CA ALA A 83 9.98 -3.10 4.75
C ALA A 83 11.14 -3.81 5.47
N ARG A 84 11.15 -5.15 5.49
CA ARG A 84 12.26 -5.93 6.07
C ARG A 84 13.56 -5.72 5.29
N LYS A 85 13.52 -5.78 3.96
CA LYS A 85 14.70 -5.53 3.11
C LYS A 85 15.25 -4.13 3.27
N LEU A 86 14.39 -3.12 3.43
CA LEU A 86 14.81 -1.74 3.69
C LEU A 86 15.52 -1.61 5.05
N ASN A 87 14.96 -2.19 6.12
CA ASN A 87 15.61 -2.18 7.43
C ASN A 87 16.97 -2.89 7.42
N GLU A 88 17.08 -4.01 6.70
CA GLU A 88 18.36 -4.71 6.51
C GLU A 88 19.37 -3.83 5.76
N GLN A 89 18.96 -3.15 4.68
CA GLN A 89 19.82 -2.21 3.95
C GLN A 89 20.27 -1.03 4.81
N GLU A 90 19.38 -0.46 5.62
CA GLU A 90 19.73 0.63 6.55
C GLU A 90 20.74 0.17 7.60
N HIS A 91 20.58 -1.04 8.15
CA HIS A 91 21.52 -1.60 9.12
C HIS A 91 22.89 -1.90 8.49
N GLN A 92 22.92 -2.39 7.25
CA GLN A 92 24.15 -2.55 6.48
C GLN A 92 24.83 -1.20 6.22
N GLN A 93 24.08 -0.18 5.79
CA GLN A 93 24.62 1.17 5.57
C GLN A 93 25.20 1.79 6.85
N GLN A 94 24.55 1.58 8.00
CA GLN A 94 25.09 2.00 9.30
C GLN A 94 26.37 1.24 9.64
N ALA A 95 26.42 -0.07 9.41
CA ALA A 95 27.64 -0.86 9.63
C ALA A 95 28.80 -0.46 8.71
N PHE A 96 28.53 -0.14 7.44
CA PHE A 96 29.53 0.39 6.50
C PHE A 96 29.94 1.84 6.83
N GLY A 97 29.03 2.65 7.39
CA GLY A 97 29.32 4.00 7.87
C GLY A 97 30.08 4.05 9.21
N MET A 98 29.96 3.01 10.04
CA MET A 98 30.69 2.85 11.30
C MET A 98 32.06 2.18 11.13
N ASN A 99 32.43 1.71 9.93
CA ASN A 99 33.79 1.30 9.67
C ASN A 99 34.60 2.57 9.35
N PRO A 100 35.45 3.11 10.27
CA PRO A 100 36.42 4.10 9.84
C PRO A 100 37.22 3.42 8.75
N THR A 101 37.27 4.03 7.57
CA THR A 101 38.21 3.67 6.53
C THR A 101 39.58 3.55 7.22
N HIS A 102 39.98 2.32 7.53
CA HIS A 102 41.34 1.99 7.91
C HIS A 102 42.12 2.37 6.66
N THR A 103 42.57 3.62 6.67
CA THR A 103 43.71 4.17 5.96
C THR A 103 44.32 3.13 5.05
N MET A 104 43.79 3.05 3.81
CA MET A 104 44.50 2.39 2.72
C MET A 104 45.90 2.99 2.73
N GLY A 105 46.89 2.13 2.97
CA GLY A 105 48.21 2.50 3.42
C GLY A 105 48.78 3.70 2.67
N VAL A 106 49.11 4.75 3.42
CA VAL A 106 50.11 5.71 2.95
C VAL A 106 51.44 4.98 3.11
N PRO A 107 52.14 4.60 2.01
CA PRO A 107 53.49 4.08 2.15
C PRO A 107 54.36 5.16 2.83
N PRO A 108 55.31 4.77 3.70
CA PRO A 108 56.13 5.73 4.41
C PRO A 108 56.84 6.63 3.38
N GLN A 109 56.52 7.92 3.40
CA GLN A 109 57.26 8.94 2.66
C GLN A 109 58.60 9.11 3.39
N THR A 110 59.62 8.38 2.93
CA THR A 110 61.00 8.57 3.36
C THR A 110 61.46 9.95 2.91
N ARG A 111 61.36 10.94 3.80
CA ARG A 111 62.15 12.17 3.71
C ARG A 111 63.52 11.90 4.32
N ALA A 112 64.52 11.71 3.47
CA ALA A 112 65.90 12.21 3.57
C ALA A 112 66.67 11.78 2.33
#